data_AF-A0AAW5KFJ9-F1
#
_entry.id   AF-A0AAW5KFJ9-F1
#
_cell.length_a   1.000
_cell.length_b   1.000
_cell.length_c   1.000
_cell.angle_alpha   90.00
_cell.angle_beta   90.00
_cell.angle_gamma   90.00
#
_symmetry.space_group_name_H-M   'P 1'
#
loop_
_entity.id
_entity.type
_entity.pdbx_description
1 polymer ?
#
loop_
_entity_poly.entity_id
_entity_poly.type
_entity_poly.pdbx_seq_one_letter_code
_entity_poly.pdbx_strand_id
1 'polypeptide(L)'
;NCNVKLSDEEIGSPYCNELDILLAMNAPSVERFEHMIKPGGILLYNRDMVEADKITRQDITALSVPANELSAGAENSKGANLVMLGVLEKATGMFGKEELA
;
A
#
# COMPACT_ATOMS: atom_id res chain seq x y z
N ASN A 1 -5.76 10.91 1.18
CA ASN A 1 -5.63 9.56 1.77
C ASN A 1 -7.00 8.90 1.72
N CYS A 2 -7.05 7.58 1.66
CA CYS A 2 -8.28 6.78 1.68
C CYS A 2 -8.03 5.61 2.63
N ASN A 3 -9.02 5.27 3.44
CA ASN A 3 -8.98 4.11 4.33
C ASN A 3 -10.03 3.12 3.85
N VAL A 4 -9.64 1.86 3.70
CA VAL A 4 -10.54 0.77 3.31
C VAL A 4 -10.57 -0.22 4.44
N LYS A 5 -11.77 -0.61 4.87
CA LYS A 5 -11.99 -1.66 5.86
C LYS A 5 -12.77 -2.78 5.20
N LEU A 6 -12.27 -4.00 5.36
CA LEU A 6 -12.87 -5.22 4.84
C LEU A 6 -13.08 -6.15 6.01
N SER A 7 -14.26 -6.76 6.09
CA SER A 7 -14.69 -7.62 7.17
C SER A 7 -15.85 -8.47 6.67
N ASP A 8 -15.87 -9.76 7.03
CA ASP A 8 -17.02 -10.64 6.83
C ASP A 8 -18.17 -10.33 7.81
N GLU A 9 -17.87 -9.54 8.84
CA GLU A 9 -18.81 -9.05 9.85
C GLU A 9 -19.10 -7.56 9.69
N GLU A 10 -20.16 -7.08 10.36
CA GLU A 10 -20.59 -5.69 10.32
C GLU A 10 -19.50 -4.70 10.79
N ILE A 11 -19.29 -3.64 10.00
CA ILE A 11 -18.32 -2.60 10.32
C ILE A 11 -19.00 -1.53 11.19
N GLY A 12 -18.76 -1.59 12.49
CA GLY A 12 -19.34 -0.63 13.46
C GLY A 12 -18.80 0.80 13.38
N SER A 13 -17.69 1.05 12.65
CA SER A 13 -17.15 2.41 12.45
C SER A 13 -16.20 2.49 11.24
N PRO A 14 -16.30 3.55 10.41
CA PRO A 14 -15.38 3.79 9.31
C PRO A 14 -14.00 4.33 9.76
N TYR A 15 -13.85 4.76 11.01
CA TYR A 15 -12.61 5.41 11.49
C TYR A 15 -11.46 4.42 11.67
N CYS A 16 -10.25 4.74 11.20
CA CYS A 16 -9.10 3.83 11.19
C CYS A 16 -7.97 4.36 12.09
N ASN A 17 -7.67 3.65 13.17
CA ASN A 17 -6.60 3.98 14.12
C ASN A 17 -5.30 3.24 13.83
N GLU A 18 -5.43 2.00 13.36
CA GLU A 18 -4.32 1.11 13.06
C GLU A 18 -4.51 0.53 11.67
N LEU A 19 -3.40 0.24 11.00
CA LEU A 19 -3.36 -0.28 9.64
C LEU A 19 -2.71 -1.66 9.65
N ASP A 20 -3.38 -2.63 9.04
CA ASP A 20 -2.74 -3.90 8.68
C ASP A 20 -1.79 -3.70 7.50
N ILE A 21 -2.16 -2.80 6.57
CA ILE A 21 -1.42 -2.49 5.35
C ILE A 21 -1.46 -0.98 5.10
N LEU A 22 -0.30 -0.39 4.79
CA LEU A 22 -0.18 0.97 4.27
C LEU A 22 0.34 0.94 2.83
N LEU A 23 -0.39 1.56 1.91
CA LEU A 23 0.04 1.80 0.53
C LEU A 23 0.40 3.28 0.36
N ALA A 24 1.69 3.60 0.25
CA ALA A 24 2.22 4.95 0.20
C ALA A 24 2.80 5.31 -1.18
N MET A 25 2.19 6.28 -1.86
CA MET A 25 2.64 6.73 -3.18
C MET A 25 3.72 7.82 -3.13
N ASN A 26 4.01 8.37 -1.96
CA ASN A 26 4.95 9.49 -1.78
C ASN A 26 5.48 9.55 -0.34
N ALA A 27 6.58 10.29 -0.15
CA ALA A 27 7.28 10.35 1.14
C ALA A 27 6.42 10.96 2.27
N PRO A 28 5.65 12.04 2.06
CA PRO A 28 4.76 12.57 3.10
C PRO A 28 3.73 11.57 3.61
N SER A 29 3.30 10.62 2.78
CA SER A 29 2.37 9.56 3.20
C SER A 29 3.05 8.54 4.13
N VAL A 30 4.31 8.18 3.88
CA VAL A 30 5.09 7.34 4.80
C VAL A 30 5.27 8.07 6.12
N GLU A 31 5.83 9.28 6.10
CA GLU A 31 6.11 10.07 7.31
C GLU A 31 4.87 10.27 8.18
N ARG A 32 3.70 10.46 7.54
CA ARG A 32 2.44 10.67 8.25
C ARG A 32 1.80 9.39 8.78
N PHE A 33 1.94 8.25 8.12
CA PHE A 33 1.09 7.08 8.41
C PHE A 33 1.87 5.81 8.79
N GLU A 34 3.20 5.75 8.64
CA GLU A 34 4.02 4.58 8.98
C GLU A 34 3.80 4.13 10.43
N HIS A 35 3.69 5.09 11.36
CA HIS A 35 3.48 4.80 12.77
C HIS A 35 2.13 4.13 13.10
N MET A 36 1.14 4.21 12.19
CA MET A 36 -0.17 3.57 12.37
C MET A 36 -0.16 2.09 11.98
N ILE A 37 0.92 1.60 11.34
CA ILE A 37 1.02 0.20 10.94
C ILE A 37 1.24 -0.67 12.18
N LYS A 38 0.41 -1.70 12.33
CA LYS A 38 0.56 -2.69 13.40
C LYS A 38 1.92 -3.40 13.29
N PRO A 39 2.53 -3.84 14.41
CA PRO A 39 3.69 -4.72 14.35
C PRO A 39 3.40 -5.96 13.47
N GLY A 40 4.33 -6.29 12.57
CA GLY A 40 4.17 -7.34 11.57
C GLY A 40 3.33 -6.96 10.35
N GLY A 41 2.77 -5.75 10.30
CA GLY A 41 2.00 -5.25 9.15
C GLY A 41 2.86 -4.97 7.92
N ILE A 42 2.22 -4.55 6.84
CA ILE A 42 2.85 -4.37 5.52
C ILE A 42 2.88 -2.89 5.12
N LEU A 43 4.04 -2.43 4.64
CA LEU A 43 4.19 -1.15 3.95
C LEU A 43 4.52 -1.41 2.48
N LEU A 44 3.61 -1.06 1.58
CA LEU A 44 3.88 -0.98 0.14
C LEU A 44 4.20 0.47 -0.20
N TYR A 45 5.35 0.75 -0.79
CA TYR A 45 5.71 2.12 -1.15
C TYR A 45 6.24 2.26 -2.57
N ASN A 46 5.91 3.39 -3.21
CA ASN A 46 6.42 3.74 -4.53
C ASN A 46 7.86 4.26 -4.43
N ARG A 47 8.86 3.43 -4.77
CA ARG A 47 10.28 3.79 -4.65
C ARG A 47 10.70 4.91 -5.61
N ASP A 48 9.93 5.14 -6.67
CA ASP A 48 10.20 6.23 -7.62
C ASP A 48 9.92 7.61 -7.01
N MET A 49 9.28 7.65 -5.83
CA MET A 49 8.88 8.87 -5.12
C MET A 49 9.23 8.83 -3.62
N VAL A 50 9.83 7.74 -3.14
CA VAL A 50 10.11 7.49 -1.73
C VAL A 50 11.45 6.79 -1.61
N GLU A 51 12.40 7.48 -1.00
CA GLU A 51 13.70 6.93 -0.67
C GLU A 51 13.58 5.94 0.51
N ALA A 52 14.37 4.87 0.50
CA ALA A 52 14.28 3.81 1.50
C ALA A 52 14.63 4.29 2.93
N ASP A 53 15.42 5.35 3.06
CA ASP A 53 15.78 5.97 4.35
C ASP A 53 14.60 6.66 5.05
N LYS A 54 13.48 6.85 4.35
CA LYS A 54 12.21 7.33 4.92
C LYS A 54 11.46 6.25 5.69
N ILE A 55 11.85 4.98 5.55
CA ILE A 55 11.25 3.87 6.30
C ILE A 55 12.04 3.69 7.59
N THR A 56 11.38 3.91 8.73
CA THR A 56 12.03 3.92 10.04
C THR A 56 11.73 2.67 10.86
N ARG A 57 10.58 2.03 10.62
CA ARG A 57 10.13 0.83 11.34
C ARG A 57 10.86 -0.42 10.82
N GLN A 58 11.33 -1.25 11.75
CA GLN A 58 12.04 -2.50 11.45
C GLN A 58 11.21 -3.76 11.72
N ASP A 59 10.08 -3.61 12.39
CA ASP A 59 9.16 -4.69 12.77
C ASP A 59 7.96 -4.81 11.82
N ILE A 60 8.04 -4.21 10.63
CA ILE A 60 7.05 -4.29 9.56
C ILE A 60 7.69 -4.84 8.29
N THR A 61 6.88 -5.37 7.38
CA THR A 61 7.33 -5.81 6.06
C THR A 61 7.23 -4.66 5.07
N ALA A 62 8.36 -4.04 4.71
CA ALA A 62 8.41 -2.97 3.72
C ALA A 62 8.74 -3.50 2.32
N LEU A 63 7.83 -3.30 1.35
CA LEU A 63 7.98 -3.70 -0.04
C LEU A 63 8.07 -2.46 -0.94
N SER A 64 9.23 -2.33 -1.61
CA SER A 64 9.50 -1.26 -2.57
C SER A 64 8.95 -1.59 -3.95
N VAL A 65 8.22 -0.68 -4.58
CA VAL A 65 7.63 -0.88 -5.90
C VAL A 65 8.02 0.27 -6.84
N PRO A 66 8.59 0.00 -8.03
CA PRO A 66 8.78 1.01 -9.07
C PRO A 66 7.47 1.27 -9.83
N ALA A 67 6.50 1.89 -9.17
CA ALA A 67 5.14 2.00 -9.72
C ALA A 67 5.07 2.89 -10.96
N ASN A 68 5.92 3.91 -11.05
CA ASN A 68 5.97 4.81 -12.20
C ASN A 68 6.72 4.14 -13.36
N GLU A 69 7.82 3.45 -13.11
CA GLU A 69 8.55 2.72 -14.17
C GLU A 69 7.64 1.64 -14.80
N LEU A 70 6.95 0.85 -13.97
CA LEU A 70 6.06 -0.21 -14.44
C LEU A 70 4.85 0.34 -15.20
N SER A 71 4.26 1.44 -14.73
CA SER A 71 3.09 2.03 -15.40
C SER A 71 3.48 2.73 -16.72
N ALA A 72 4.65 3.37 -16.78
CA ALA A 72 5.21 3.91 -18.01
C ALA A 72 5.54 2.81 -19.03
N GLY A 73 6.13 1.69 -18.59
CA GLY A 73 6.40 0.53 -19.45
C GLY A 73 5.14 -0.13 -20.02
N ALA A 74 3.99 0.07 -19.38
CA ALA A 74 2.69 -0.35 -19.88
C ALA A 74 1.97 0.71 -20.74
N GLU A 75 2.68 1.75 -21.19
CA GLU A 75 2.15 2.88 -21.96
C GLU A 75 0.99 3.61 -21.24
N ASN A 76 0.92 3.50 -19.92
CA ASN A 76 -0.10 4.12 -19.08
C ASN A 76 0.54 4.76 -17.85
N SER A 77 1.24 5.88 -18.05
CA SER A 77 1.93 6.62 -16.99
C SER A 77 1.03 7.09 -15.83
N LYS A 78 -0.29 7.12 -16.02
CA LYS A 78 -1.27 7.43 -14.97
C LYS A 78 -1.66 6.21 -14.13
N GLY A 79 -1.23 5.01 -14.52
CA GLY A 79 -1.62 3.73 -13.92
C GLY A 79 -0.77 3.28 -12.73
N ALA A 80 0.05 4.15 -12.12
CA ALA A 80 0.91 3.77 -10.99
C ALA A 80 0.10 3.23 -9.79
N ASN A 81 -1.11 3.75 -9.56
CA ASN A 81 -2.03 3.22 -8.55
C ASN A 81 -2.51 1.79 -8.87
N LEU A 82 -2.73 1.47 -10.15
CA LEU A 82 -3.13 0.12 -10.59
C LEU A 82 -1.98 -0.88 -10.42
N VAL A 83 -0.75 -0.46 -10.69
CA VAL A 83 0.44 -1.27 -10.39
C VAL A 83 0.49 -1.62 -8.91
N MET A 84 0.31 -0.62 -8.04
CA MET A 84 0.31 -0.86 -6.60
C MET A 84 -0.84 -1.77 -6.14
N LEU A 85 -2.01 -1.69 -6.77
CA LEU A 85 -3.13 -2.60 -6.49
C LEU A 85 -2.78 -4.06 -6.84
N GLY A 86 -2.11 -4.29 -7.98
CA GLY A 86 -1.62 -5.63 -8.33
C GLY A 86 -0.56 -6.16 -7.36
N VAL A 87 0.31 -5.29 -6.85
CA VAL A 87 1.30 -5.66 -5.82
C VAL A 87 0.62 -5.97 -4.48
N LEU A 88 -0.37 -5.17 -4.09
CA LEU A 88 -1.18 -5.41 -2.90
C LEU A 88 -1.75 -6.82 -2.92
N GLU A 89 -2.40 -7.18 -4.02
CA GLU A 89 -2.96 -8.52 -4.17
C GLU A 89 -1.89 -9.61 -4.08
N LYS A 90 -0.75 -9.45 -4.77
CA LYS A 90 0.32 -10.44 -4.69
C LYS A 90 0.90 -10.60 -3.27
N ALA A 91 0.94 -9.53 -2.50
CA ALA A 91 1.47 -9.53 -1.14
C ALA A 91 0.50 -10.13 -0.12
N THR A 92 -0.82 -10.01 -0.34
CA THR A 92 -1.84 -10.35 0.66
C THR A 92 -2.67 -11.57 0.29
N GLY A 93 -2.88 -11.84 -1.00
CA GLY A 93 -3.79 -12.89 -1.48
C GLY A 93 -5.24 -12.64 -1.08
N MET A 94 -5.63 -11.37 -0.89
CA MET A 94 -6.93 -11.01 -0.33
C MET A 94 -8.09 -11.13 -1.32
N PHE A 95 -7.83 -10.98 -2.61
CA PHE A 95 -8.84 -10.95 -3.66
C PHE A 95 -8.58 -12.05 -4.69
N GLY A 96 -9.64 -12.65 -5.22
CA GLY A 96 -9.54 -13.45 -6.43
C GLY A 96 -9.09 -12.59 -7.61
N LYS A 97 -8.32 -13.17 -8.55
CA LYS A 97 -7.93 -12.45 -9.79
C LYS A 97 -9.12 -11.84 -10.55
N GLU A 98 -10.27 -12.51 -10.51
CA GLU A 98 -11.50 -12.04 -11.17
C GLU A 98 -12.17 -10.89 -10.41
N GLU A 99 -11.96 -10.76 -9.10
CA GLU A 99 -12.52 -9.67 -8.29
C GLU A 99 -11.75 -8.35 -8.45
N LEU A 100 -10.51 -8.45 -8.94
CA LEU A 100 -9.59 -7.32 -9.09
C LEU A 100 -9.49 -6.81 -10.54
N ALA A 101 -10.09 -7.52 -11.51
CA ALA A 101 -10.07 -7.26 -12.95
C ALA A 101 -11.30 -6.48 -13.43
#